data_AF-D7BP53-F1
#
_entry.id   AF-D7BP53-F1
#
_cell.length_a   1.000
_cell.length_b   1.000
_cell.length_c   1.000
_cell.angle_alpha   90.00
_cell.angle_beta   90.00
_cell.angle_gamma   90.00
#
_symmetry.space_group_name_H-M   'P 1'
#
loop_
_entity.id
_entity.type
_entity.pdbx_description
1 polymer ?
#
loop_
_entity_poly.entity_id
_entity_poly.type
_entity_poly.pdbx_seq_one_letter_code
_entity_poly.pdbx_strand_id
1 'polypeptide(L)'
;MIILDTNVITEILRTVPNESVTSWLKSCTDDIAITAITVAELLAGVELLPSGKRRNALSARINAVLSMYRGTQRKRKYFGTL
;
A
#
# COMPACT_ATOMS: atom_id res chain seq x y z
N MET A 1 14.59 -5.71 3.47
CA MET A 1 13.34 -5.63 2.67
C MET A 1 12.18 -6.16 3.50
N ILE A 2 11.10 -5.40 3.59
CA ILE A 2 9.88 -5.72 4.34
C ILE A 2 8.71 -5.84 3.36
N ILE A 3 7.91 -6.89 3.51
CA ILE A 3 6.67 -7.07 2.74
C ILE A 3 5.50 -6.71 3.65
N LEU A 4 4.70 -5.72 3.26
CA LEU A 4 3.54 -5.31 4.04
C LEU A 4 2.34 -6.20 3.73
N ASP A 5 1.65 -6.57 4.81
CA ASP A 5 0.35 -7.24 4.76
C ASP A 5 -0.80 -6.24 4.52
N THR A 6 -1.96 -6.76 4.12
CA THR A 6 -3.19 -5.99 3.88
C THR A 6 -3.64 -5.23 5.12
N ASN A 7 -3.46 -5.78 6.31
CA ASN A 7 -3.81 -5.11 7.56
C ASN A 7 -3.01 -3.81 7.78
N VAL A 8 -1.72 -3.80 7.43
CA VAL A 8 -0.88 -2.61 7.58
C VAL A 8 -1.29 -1.54 6.57
N ILE A 9 -1.53 -1.94 5.31
CA ILE A 9 -1.97 -1.01 4.28
C ILE A 9 -3.33 -0.41 4.63
N THR A 10 -4.29 -1.24 5.04
CA THR A 10 -5.64 -0.77 5.40
C THR A 10 -5.61 0.15 6.63
N GLU A 11 -4.70 -0.07 7.59
CA GLU A 11 -4.52 0.81 8.74
C GLU A 11 -4.04 2.21 8.33
N ILE A 12 -3.04 2.31 7.45
CA ILE A 12 -2.54 3.58 6.90
C ILE A 12 -3.64 4.28 6.07
N LEU A 13 -4.55 3.49 5.49
CA LEU A 13 -5.74 3.95 4.78
C LEU A 13 -6.95 4.23 5.70
N ARG A 14 -6.79 4.38 7.02
CA ARG A 14 -7.86 4.90 7.89
C ARG A 14 -7.85 6.42 7.94
N THR A 15 -8.97 7.03 8.33
CA THR A 15 -9.02 8.49 8.56
C THR A 15 -8.15 8.89 9.75
N VAL A 16 -8.14 8.06 10.79
CA VAL A 16 -7.29 8.17 11.96
C VAL A 16 -6.53 6.84 12.08
N PRO A 17 -5.29 6.76 11.58
CA PRO A 17 -4.49 5.55 11.67
C PRO A 17 -3.87 5.40 13.07
N ASN A 18 -3.53 4.17 13.44
CA ASN A 18 -2.77 3.89 14.64
C ASN A 18 -1.37 4.55 14.58
N GLU A 19 -1.06 5.38 15.57
CA GLU A 19 0.19 6.14 15.63
C GLU A 19 1.43 5.24 15.66
N SER A 20 1.37 4.09 16.33
CA SER A 20 2.49 3.14 16.39
C SER A 20 2.79 2.54 15.02
N VAL A 21 1.76 2.22 14.23
CA VAL A 21 1.94 1.69 12.85
C VAL A 21 2.55 2.76 11.95
N THR A 22 2.05 3.99 12.02
CA THR A 22 2.59 5.09 11.20
C THR A 22 4.02 5.48 11.60
N SER A 23 4.34 5.47 12.89
CA SER A 23 5.68 5.78 13.40
C SER A 23 6.69 4.69 13.03
N TRP A 24 6.28 3.41 13.11
CA TRP A 24 7.08 2.29 12.64
C TRP A 24 7.35 2.39 11.14
N LEU A 25 6.31 2.64 10.33
CA LEU A 25 6.48 2.75 8.88
C LEU A 25 7.43 3.90 8.48
N LYS A 26 7.37 5.02 9.22
CA LYS A 26 8.27 6.17 9.03
C LYS A 26 9.71 5.89 9.46
N SER A 27 9.93 4.96 10.39
CA SER A 27 11.28 4.60 10.87
C SER A 27 11.92 3.47 10.06
N CYS A 28 11.16 2.77 9.22
CA CYS A 28 11.69 1.74 8.33
C CYS A 28 12.70 2.33 7.33
N THR A 29 13.90 1.76 7.32
CA THR A 29 14.97 2.07 6.36
C THR A 29 15.11 1.00 5.27
N ASP A 30 14.47 -0.15 5.47
CA ASP A 30 14.37 -1.24 4.49
C ASP A 30 13.51 -0.86 3.27
N ASP A 31 13.82 -1.46 2.12
CA ASP A 31 12.92 -1.46 0.97
C ASP A 31 11.57 -2.08 1.34
N ILE A 32 10.48 -1.36 1.07
CA ILE A 32 9.10 -1.77 1.35
C ILE A 32 8.45 -2.26 0.06
N ALA A 33 7.82 -3.43 0.11
CA ALA A 33 7.05 -4.01 -0.98
C ALA A 33 5.66 -4.46 -0.51
N ILE A 34 4.74 -4.63 -1.47
CA ILE A 34 3.46 -5.31 -1.27
C ILE A 34 3.36 -6.47 -2.26
N THR A 35 2.64 -7.53 -1.89
CA THR A 35 2.45 -8.68 -2.79
C THR A 35 1.30 -8.44 -3.77
N ALA A 36 1.29 -9.18 -4.88
CA ALA A 36 0.12 -9.22 -5.76
C ALA A 36 -1.14 -9.73 -5.05
N ILE A 37 -1.00 -10.60 -4.04
CA ILE A 37 -2.11 -11.10 -3.22
C ILE A 37 -2.69 -9.97 -2.36
N THR A 38 -1.85 -9.20 -1.68
CA THR A 38 -2.23 -7.99 -0.92
C THR A 38 -2.98 -6.99 -1.82
N VAL A 39 -2.51 -6.80 -3.06
CA VAL A 39 -3.22 -5.94 -4.03
C VAL A 39 -4.60 -6.52 -4.37
N ALA A 40 -4.71 -7.83 -4.60
CA ALA A 40 -5.98 -8.48 -4.89
C ALA A 40 -6.98 -8.37 -3.72
N GLU A 41 -6.52 -8.55 -2.48
CA GLU A 41 -7.34 -8.42 -1.28
C GLU A 41 -7.90 -7.00 -1.11
N LEU A 42 -7.07 -5.97 -1.34
CA LEU A 42 -7.49 -4.57 -1.31
C LEU A 42 -8.58 -4.28 -2.35
N LEU A 43 -8.40 -4.76 -3.59
CA LEU A 43 -9.37 -4.58 -4.66
C LEU A 43 -10.67 -5.34 -4.38
N ALA A 44 -10.59 -6.58 -3.89
CA ALA A 44 -11.75 -7.36 -3.49
C ALA A 44 -12.53 -6.68 -2.36
N GLY A 45 -11.83 -6.11 -1.37
CA GLY A 45 -12.46 -5.35 -0.28
C GLY A 45 -13.26 -4.14 -0.76
N VAL A 46 -12.82 -3.47 -1.84
CA VAL A 46 -13.58 -2.38 -2.48
C VAL A 46 -14.82 -2.91 -3.18
N GLU A 47 -14.70 -4.01 -3.93
CA GLU A 47 -15.81 -4.61 -4.68
C GLU A 47 -16.92 -5.15 -3.79
N LEU A 48 -16.59 -5.59 -2.57
CA LEU A 48 -17.56 -6.06 -1.58
C LEU A 48 -18.42 -4.94 -0.96
N LEU A 49 -18.05 -3.67 -1.14
CA LEU A 49 -18.84 -2.56 -0.62
C LEU A 49 -20.02 -2.24 -1.55
N PRO A 50 -21.20 -1.90 -1.01
CA PRO A 50 -22.28 -1.33 -1.81
C PRO A 50 -21.82 -0.08 -2.55
N SER A 51 -22.33 0.10 -3.77
CA SER A 51 -22.08 1.31 -4.55
C SER A 51 -22.46 2.56 -3.75
N GLY A 52 -21.53 3.53 -3.66
CA GLY A 52 -21.76 4.74 -2.89
C GLY A 52 -20.49 5.44 -2.45
N LYS A 53 -20.65 6.49 -1.64
CA LYS A 53 -19.55 7.38 -1.21
C LYS A 53 -18.40 6.61 -0.55
N ARG A 54 -18.71 5.61 0.28
CA ARG A 54 -17.71 4.80 0.98
C ARG A 54 -16.84 3.98 0.03
N ARG A 55 -17.46 3.29 -0.94
CA ARG A 55 -16.74 2.52 -1.97
C ARG A 55 -15.85 3.44 -2.81
N ASN A 56 -16.40 4.57 -3.27
CA ASN A 56 -15.66 5.53 -4.09
C ASN A 56 -14.46 6.12 -3.34
N ALA A 57 -14.64 6.50 -2.08
CA ALA A 57 -13.56 7.02 -1.26
C ALA A 57 -12.46 5.98 -1.02
N LEU A 58 -12.81 4.74 -0.67
CA LEU A 58 -11.83 3.68 -0.46
C LEU A 58 -11.09 3.32 -1.77
N SER A 59 -11.81 3.23 -2.88
CA SER A 59 -11.23 2.99 -4.20
C SER A 59 -10.22 4.08 -4.59
N ALA A 60 -10.56 5.36 -4.39
CA ALA A 60 -9.65 6.46 -4.67
C ALA A 60 -8.36 6.39 -3.83
N ARG A 61 -8.48 6.07 -2.54
CA ARG A 61 -7.34 5.92 -1.63
C ARG A 61 -6.44 4.75 -1.98
N ILE A 62 -7.02 3.59 -2.31
CA ILE A 62 -6.27 2.41 -2.76
C ILE A 62 -5.54 2.72 -4.08
N ASN A 63 -6.23 3.33 -5.05
CA ASN A 63 -5.59 3.69 -6.32
C ASN A 63 -4.44 4.68 -6.13
N ALA A 64 -4.55 5.64 -5.21
CA ALA A 64 -3.46 6.53 -4.87
C ALA A 64 -2.23 5.78 -4.32
N VAL A 65 -2.42 4.84 -3.39
CA VAL A 65 -1.34 3.99 -2.86
C VAL A 65 -0.72 3.13 -3.96
N LEU A 66 -1.55 2.44 -4.76
CA LEU A 66 -1.07 1.55 -5.82
C LEU A 66 -0.32 2.32 -6.92
N SER A 67 -0.66 3.59 -7.18
CA SER A 67 0.06 4.42 -8.14
C SER A 67 1.55 4.61 -7.78
N MET A 68 1.87 4.64 -6.48
CA MET A 68 3.25 4.73 -6.00
C MET A 68 4.07 3.49 -6.34
N TYR A 69 3.43 2.31 -6.35
CA TYR A 69 4.06 1.02 -6.67
C TYR A 69 4.03 0.69 -8.17
N ARG A 70 3.04 1.21 -8.91
CA ARG A 70 2.95 1.03 -10.38
C ARG A 70 4.04 1.81 -11.14
N GLY A 71 4.58 2.88 -10.55
CA GLY A 71 5.66 3.70 -11.13
C GLY A 71 7.09 3.34 -10.69
N THR A 72 7.28 2.45 -9.70
CA THR A 72 8.61 2.12 -9.14
C THR A 72 9.37 1.03 -9.91
N GLN A 73 8.79 0.47 -10.97
CA GLN A 73 9.50 -0.39 -11.93
C GLN A 73 10.37 0.46 -12.88
N ARG A 74 11.43 1.08 -12.33
CA ARG A 74 12.68 1.57 -12.98
C ARG A 74 13.18 2.84 -12.28
N LYS A 75 13.97 2.69 -11.21
CA LYS A 75 15.26 3.41 -11.07
C LYS A 75 16.21 2.61 -10.18
N ARG A 76 17.11 1.87 -10.87
CA ARG A 76 18.50 1.52 -10.51
C ARG A 76 18.80 1.06 -9.07
N LYS A 77 19.12 -0.24 -8.92
CA LYS A 77 20.28 -0.67 -8.10
C LYS A 77 20.85 -2.06 -8.42
N TYR A 78 20.94 -2.39 -9.72
CA TYR A 78 21.78 -3.50 -10.20
C TYR A 78 22.58 -3.02 -11.42
N PHE A 79 23.47 -2.06 -11.21
CA PHE A 79 24.57 -1.78 -12.12
C PHE A 79 25.74 -1.33 -11.25
N GLY A 80 26.79 -2.17 -11.20
CA GLY A 80 28.05 -1.85 -10.54
C GLY A 80 28.64 -2.99 -9.73
N THR A 81 28.85 -4.17 -10.34
CA THR A 81 30.15 -4.81 -10.17
C THR A 81 31.08 -4.08 -11.13
N LEU A 82 32.02 -3.30 -10.58
CA LEU A 82 33.37 -3.01 -11.07
C LEU A 82 34.04 -2.11 -10.01
#